data_AF-A0A2V9F8B9-F1
#
_entry.id   AF-A0A2V9F8B9-F1
#
_cell.length_a   1.000
_cell.length_b   1.000
_cell.length_c   1.000
_cell.angle_alpha   90.00
_cell.angle_beta   90.00
_cell.angle_gamma   90.00
#
_symmetry.space_group_name_H-M   'P 1'
#
loop_
_entity.id
_entity.type
_entity.pdbx_description
1 polymer ?
#
loop_
_entity_poly.entity_id
_entity_poly.type
_entity_poly.pdbx_seq_one_letter_code
_entity_poly.pdbx_strand_id
1 'polypeptide(L)'
;MRKSLKLRDWQRAQEMIRESEAEDRRTRQQEQPVTIKGAHEKFIADAEARKLNESTLYKYRLLFRQLDAFAQTYKLQFLAQLDLDTLATFRATWEEGPRERLRAFMRFAEKRKWIEDNPAIELKAPKVPDKPTMPFKREEIIRIVDALEPYGKSAGVRNAQRLRAFVLLLRYSGLRIGDATQLEIKRLNGNKLLLHTQKTGVPVYCVVPDMVVEALEAAPRSSDRYFFWTGESTVHSAKGKWQHRLQRLFEFAKVPGGHPHRFRDTFAVE
;
A
#
# COMPACT_ATOMS: atom_id res chain seq x y z
N MET A 1 -20.86 -37.05 4.94
CA MET A 1 -21.13 -37.53 6.32
C MET A 1 -22.26 -38.57 6.23
N ARG A 2 -22.00 -39.87 6.43
CA ARG A 2 -23.05 -40.91 6.40
C ARG A 2 -23.85 -40.84 7.70
N LYS A 3 -25.07 -40.29 7.67
CA LYS A 3 -26.01 -40.32 8.81
C LYS A 3 -27.03 -41.45 8.58
N SER A 4 -27.30 -42.24 9.62
CA SER A 4 -28.36 -43.24 9.58
C SER A 4 -29.73 -42.55 9.63
N LEU A 5 -30.61 -42.85 8.67
CA LEU A 5 -31.93 -42.24 8.55
C LEU A 5 -32.95 -42.75 9.58
N LYS A 6 -32.58 -43.71 10.45
CA LYS A 6 -33.43 -44.29 11.52
C LYS A 6 -34.87 -44.66 11.08
N LEU A 7 -35.05 -45.04 9.81
CA LEU A 7 -36.33 -45.49 9.26
C LEU A 7 -36.34 -47.02 9.18
N ARG A 8 -37.47 -47.65 9.55
CA ARG A 8 -37.70 -49.11 9.46
C ARG A 8 -38.30 -49.54 8.12
N ASP A 9 -38.54 -48.59 7.23
CA ASP A 9 -39.22 -48.76 5.94
C ASP A 9 -38.24 -48.38 4.81
N TRP A 10 -37.85 -49.39 4.02
CA TRP A 10 -36.79 -49.29 3.02
C TRP A 10 -37.17 -48.38 1.83
N GLN A 11 -38.45 -48.38 1.44
CA GLN A 11 -38.93 -47.52 0.34
C GLN A 11 -38.90 -46.05 0.74
N ARG A 12 -39.35 -45.71 1.94
CA ARG A 12 -39.28 -44.33 2.47
C ARG A 12 -37.85 -43.83 2.65
N ALA A 13 -36.93 -44.71 3.04
CA ALA A 13 -35.52 -44.35 3.15
C ALA A 13 -34.91 -44.02 1.77
N GLN A 14 -35.27 -44.75 0.72
CA GLN A 14 -34.83 -44.43 -0.64
C GLN A 14 -35.46 -43.13 -1.18
N GLU A 15 -36.75 -42.89 -0.94
CA GLU A 15 -37.41 -41.63 -1.34
C GLU A 15 -36.75 -40.41 -0.67
N MET A 16 -36.47 -40.47 0.63
CA MET A 16 -35.82 -39.37 1.36
C MET A 16 -34.37 -39.10 0.89
N ILE A 17 -33.64 -40.14 0.49
CA ILE A 17 -32.31 -39.99 -0.15
C ILE A 17 -32.49 -39.32 -1.52
N ARG A 18 -33.45 -39.77 -2.32
CA ARG A 18 -33.70 -39.24 -3.67
C ARG A 18 -34.16 -37.78 -3.64
N GLU A 19 -35.00 -37.42 -2.67
CA GLU A 19 -35.43 -36.05 -2.41
C GLU A 19 -34.27 -35.19 -1.94
N SER A 20 -33.46 -35.66 -0.98
CA SER A 20 -32.26 -34.92 -0.53
C SER A 20 -31.24 -34.73 -1.65
N GLU A 21 -31.00 -35.75 -2.48
CA GLU A 21 -30.11 -35.66 -3.63
C GLU A 21 -30.68 -34.76 -4.75
N ALA A 22 -32.00 -34.75 -4.94
CA ALA A 22 -32.66 -33.87 -5.88
C ALA A 22 -32.67 -32.42 -5.38
N GLU A 23 -32.82 -32.20 -4.07
CA GLU A 23 -32.78 -30.90 -3.43
C GLU A 23 -31.35 -30.34 -3.44
N ASP A 24 -30.33 -31.13 -3.09
CA ASP A 24 -28.92 -30.77 -3.26
C ASP A 24 -28.58 -30.43 -4.73
N ARG A 25 -29.12 -31.18 -5.70
CA ARG A 25 -28.96 -30.88 -7.14
C ARG A 25 -29.67 -29.59 -7.53
N ARG A 26 -30.87 -29.32 -7.01
CA ARG A 26 -31.61 -28.07 -7.27
C ARG A 26 -30.92 -26.86 -6.65
N THR A 27 -30.41 -26.98 -5.44
CA THR A 27 -29.65 -25.91 -4.76
C THR A 27 -28.36 -25.59 -5.52
N ARG A 28 -27.62 -26.61 -5.96
CA ARG A 28 -26.43 -26.44 -6.82
C ARG A 28 -26.73 -25.88 -8.21
N GLN A 29 -27.91 -26.17 -8.77
CA GLN A 29 -28.33 -25.64 -10.07
C GLN A 29 -28.90 -24.21 -10.00
N GLN A 30 -29.35 -23.75 -8.83
CA GLN A 30 -29.86 -22.38 -8.63
C GLN A 30 -28.79 -21.35 -8.28
N GLU A 31 -27.60 -21.77 -7.81
CA GLU A 31 -26.46 -20.88 -7.63
C GLU A 31 -25.85 -20.54 -9.00
N GLN A 32 -26.30 -19.42 -9.60
CA GLN A 32 -25.67 -18.92 -10.81
C GLN A 32 -24.16 -18.74 -10.55
N PRO A 33 -23.28 -19.34 -11.38
CA PRO A 33 -21.85 -19.26 -11.15
C PRO A 33 -21.38 -17.82 -11.22
N VAL A 34 -20.70 -17.36 -10.16
CA VAL A 34 -20.24 -15.97 -10.04
C VAL A 34 -19.16 -15.71 -11.10
N THR A 35 -19.37 -14.70 -11.93
CA THR A 35 -18.37 -14.28 -12.93
C THR A 35 -17.20 -13.58 -12.26
N ILE A 36 -16.01 -13.69 -12.86
CA ILE A 36 -14.79 -13.01 -12.39
C ILE A 36 -15.03 -11.49 -12.29
N LYS A 37 -15.58 -10.90 -13.36
CA LYS A 37 -15.91 -9.47 -13.40
C LYS A 37 -16.93 -9.05 -12.34
N GLY A 38 -17.99 -9.85 -12.15
CA GLY A 38 -18.99 -9.59 -11.11
C GLY A 38 -18.41 -9.67 -9.69
N ALA A 39 -17.44 -10.56 -9.46
CA ALA A 39 -16.72 -10.64 -8.21
C ALA A 39 -15.82 -9.42 -7.97
N HIS A 40 -15.13 -8.92 -9.01
CA HIS A 40 -14.32 -7.70 -8.94
C HIS A 40 -15.17 -6.47 -8.53
N GLU A 41 -16.32 -6.27 -9.19
CA GLU A 41 -17.23 -5.15 -8.91
C GLU A 41 -17.73 -5.18 -7.46
N LYS A 42 -18.17 -6.36 -6.98
CA LYS A 42 -18.61 -6.53 -5.60
C LYS A 42 -17.49 -6.32 -4.58
N PHE A 43 -16.25 -6.70 -4.90
CA PHE A 43 -15.09 -6.45 -4.04
C PHE A 43 -14.79 -4.96 -3.91
N ILE A 44 -14.78 -4.22 -5.03
CA ILE A 44 -14.53 -2.77 -5.02
C ILE A 44 -15.63 -2.05 -4.22
N ALA A 45 -16.90 -2.41 -4.42
CA ALA A 45 -18.01 -1.83 -3.67
C ALA A 45 -17.87 -2.06 -2.15
N ASP A 46 -17.49 -3.26 -1.72
CA ASP A 46 -17.21 -3.55 -0.30
C ASP A 46 -16.03 -2.73 0.23
N ALA A 47 -14.94 -2.63 -0.55
CA ALA A 47 -13.76 -1.88 -0.18
C ALA A 47 -14.04 -0.36 -0.05
N GLU A 48 -14.87 0.20 -0.94
CA GLU A 48 -15.35 1.58 -0.87
C GLU A 48 -16.26 1.80 0.34
N ALA A 49 -17.21 0.89 0.60
CA ALA A 49 -18.09 0.96 1.77
C ALA A 49 -17.32 0.89 3.09
N ARG A 50 -16.21 0.14 3.12
CA ARG A 50 -15.27 0.08 4.24
C ARG A 50 -14.34 1.29 4.34
N LYS A 51 -14.48 2.28 3.44
CA LYS A 51 -13.68 3.51 3.38
C LYS A 51 -12.18 3.23 3.31
N LEU A 52 -11.79 2.21 2.54
CA LEU A 52 -10.37 2.00 2.24
C LEU A 52 -9.82 3.23 1.52
N ASN A 53 -8.54 3.55 1.78
CA ASN A 53 -7.92 4.70 1.14
C ASN A 53 -7.84 4.52 -0.38
N GLU A 54 -7.89 5.63 -1.13
CA GLU A 54 -7.89 5.61 -2.60
C GLU A 54 -6.64 4.94 -3.20
N SER A 55 -5.48 5.07 -2.56
CA SER A 55 -4.25 4.43 -3.03
C SER A 55 -4.30 2.90 -2.95
N THR A 56 -5.06 2.36 -1.99
CA THR A 56 -5.32 0.93 -1.85
C THR A 56 -6.33 0.48 -2.89
N LEU A 57 -7.43 1.23 -3.09
CA LEU A 57 -8.42 0.94 -4.14
C LEU A 57 -7.79 0.91 -5.53
N TYR A 58 -6.96 1.90 -5.86
CA TYR A 58 -6.21 1.96 -7.11
C TYR A 58 -5.39 0.68 -7.36
N LYS A 59 -4.70 0.16 -6.34
CA LYS A 59 -3.91 -1.09 -6.45
C LYS A 59 -4.77 -2.33 -6.67
N TYR A 60 -5.98 -2.37 -6.12
CA TYR A 60 -6.93 -3.44 -6.42
C TYR A 60 -7.48 -3.33 -7.85
N ARG A 61 -7.85 -2.12 -8.30
CA ARG A 61 -8.27 -1.89 -9.70
C ARG A 61 -7.18 -2.31 -10.69
N LEU A 62 -5.91 -2.05 -10.39
CA LEU A 62 -4.78 -2.50 -11.22
C LEU A 62 -4.66 -4.02 -11.26
N LEU A 63 -4.76 -4.70 -10.11
CA LEU A 63 -4.78 -6.16 -10.03
C LEU A 63 -5.94 -6.73 -10.86
N PHE A 64 -7.15 -6.19 -10.72
CA PHE A 64 -8.32 -6.68 -11.43
C PHE A 64 -8.21 -6.47 -12.94
N ARG A 65 -7.64 -5.35 -13.39
CA ARG A 65 -7.34 -5.16 -14.82
C ARG A 65 -6.38 -6.24 -15.35
N GLN A 66 -5.35 -6.58 -14.58
CA GLN A 66 -4.41 -7.65 -14.97
C GLN A 66 -5.10 -9.01 -14.99
N LEU A 67 -5.95 -9.29 -14.00
CA LEU A 67 -6.69 -10.55 -13.90
C LEU A 67 -7.76 -10.67 -14.99
N ASP A 68 -8.43 -9.58 -15.36
CA ASP A 68 -9.39 -9.53 -16.46
C ASP A 68 -8.70 -9.82 -17.80
N ALA A 69 -7.52 -9.22 -18.05
CA ALA A 69 -6.72 -9.50 -19.24
C ALA A 69 -6.29 -10.97 -19.31
N PHE A 70 -5.82 -11.53 -18.18
CA PHE A 70 -5.49 -12.94 -18.07
C PHE A 70 -6.70 -13.84 -18.31
N ALA A 71 -7.84 -13.54 -17.67
CA ALA A 71 -9.07 -14.29 -17.83
C ALA A 71 -9.55 -14.30 -19.29
N GLN A 72 -9.40 -13.19 -20.01
CA GLN A 72 -9.69 -13.14 -21.45
C GLN A 72 -8.77 -14.04 -22.28
N THR A 73 -7.46 -14.01 -22.03
CA THR A 73 -6.48 -14.84 -22.74
C THR A 73 -6.72 -16.33 -22.55
N TYR A 74 -7.03 -16.74 -21.31
CA TYR A 74 -7.23 -18.15 -20.94
C TYR A 74 -8.71 -18.58 -21.01
N LYS A 75 -9.59 -17.72 -21.52
CA LYS A 75 -11.05 -17.95 -21.66
C LYS A 75 -11.72 -18.37 -20.34
N LEU A 76 -11.30 -17.75 -19.24
CA LEU A 76 -11.88 -17.93 -17.91
C LEU A 76 -13.01 -16.92 -17.73
N GLN A 77 -14.20 -17.39 -17.37
CA GLN A 77 -15.39 -16.56 -17.17
C GLN A 77 -15.84 -16.54 -15.70
N PHE A 78 -15.70 -17.66 -15.01
CA PHE A 78 -16.24 -17.90 -13.68
C PHE A 78 -15.14 -17.95 -12.63
N LEU A 79 -15.48 -17.47 -11.43
CA LEU A 79 -14.54 -17.36 -10.33
C LEU A 79 -14.01 -18.73 -9.87
N ALA A 80 -14.86 -19.77 -9.93
CA ALA A 80 -14.48 -21.14 -9.61
C ALA A 80 -13.39 -21.71 -10.52
N GLN A 81 -13.15 -21.11 -11.70
CA GLN A 81 -12.08 -21.52 -12.60
C GLN A 81 -10.70 -20.95 -12.21
N LEU A 82 -10.65 -20.05 -11.21
CA LEU A 82 -9.39 -19.54 -10.65
C LEU A 82 -8.83 -20.50 -9.58
N ASP A 83 -8.54 -21.72 -10.01
CA ASP A 83 -7.89 -22.76 -9.20
C ASP A 83 -6.38 -22.50 -9.00
N LEU A 84 -5.71 -23.43 -8.31
CA LEU A 84 -4.28 -23.29 -8.01
C LEU A 84 -3.42 -23.22 -9.29
N ASP A 85 -3.72 -24.02 -10.30
CA ASP A 85 -2.91 -24.12 -11.53
C ASP A 85 -3.06 -22.86 -12.39
N THR A 86 -4.28 -22.36 -12.54
CA THR A 86 -4.55 -21.10 -13.25
C THR A 86 -3.93 -19.91 -12.51
N LEU A 87 -4.03 -19.86 -11.18
CA LEU A 87 -3.39 -18.80 -10.39
C LEU A 87 -1.85 -18.90 -10.40
N ALA A 88 -1.27 -20.09 -10.46
CA ALA A 88 0.16 -20.29 -10.63
C ALA A 88 0.63 -19.77 -12.00
N THR A 89 -0.15 -20.05 -13.05
CA THR A 89 0.09 -19.52 -14.41
C THR A 89 -0.02 -18.00 -14.42
N PHE A 90 -1.03 -17.44 -13.76
CA PHE A 90 -1.17 -15.99 -13.62
C PHE A 90 0.02 -15.37 -12.87
N ARG A 91 0.47 -16.00 -11.78
CA ARG A 91 1.67 -15.58 -11.05
C ARG A 91 2.88 -15.55 -12.02
N ALA A 92 3.04 -16.56 -12.88
CA ALA A 92 4.20 -16.62 -13.77
C ALA A 92 4.34 -15.40 -14.69
N THR A 93 3.27 -14.63 -14.91
CA THR A 93 3.31 -13.38 -15.70
C THR A 93 3.98 -12.19 -14.98
N TRP A 94 4.37 -12.32 -13.71
CA TRP A 94 4.91 -11.23 -12.90
C TRP A 94 6.33 -11.50 -12.40
N GLU A 95 7.18 -10.47 -12.36
CA GLU A 95 8.45 -10.52 -11.61
C GLU A 95 8.17 -10.32 -10.11
N GLU A 96 7.55 -9.20 -9.76
CA GLU A 96 6.98 -8.89 -8.44
C GLU A 96 5.47 -8.67 -8.52
N GLY A 97 4.69 -9.64 -8.03
CA GLY A 97 3.24 -9.66 -8.20
C GLY A 97 2.42 -9.10 -7.02
N PRO A 98 1.18 -8.62 -7.24
CA PRO A 98 0.24 -8.16 -6.23
C PRO A 98 -0.33 -9.28 -5.32
N ARG A 99 0.45 -10.28 -4.92
CA ARG A 99 -0.02 -11.52 -4.28
C ARG A 99 -0.88 -11.30 -3.03
N GLU A 100 -0.47 -10.42 -2.12
CA GLU A 100 -1.25 -10.16 -0.90
C GLU A 100 -2.66 -9.63 -1.20
N ARG A 101 -2.80 -8.85 -2.29
CA ARG A 101 -4.10 -8.37 -2.76
C ARG A 101 -4.90 -9.48 -3.44
N LEU A 102 -4.26 -10.34 -4.22
CA LEU A 102 -4.90 -11.53 -4.78
C LEU A 102 -5.43 -12.45 -3.68
N ARG A 103 -4.63 -12.74 -2.65
CA ARG A 103 -5.03 -13.51 -1.47
C ARG A 103 -6.21 -12.87 -0.74
N ALA A 104 -6.20 -11.55 -0.56
CA ALA A 104 -7.29 -10.82 0.07
C ALA A 104 -8.59 -10.88 -0.75
N PHE A 105 -8.49 -10.82 -2.08
CA PHE A 105 -9.62 -10.99 -2.99
C PHE A 105 -10.20 -12.42 -2.95
N MET A 106 -9.35 -13.45 -3.05
CA MET A 106 -9.82 -14.84 -2.96
C MET A 106 -10.41 -15.16 -1.58
N ARG A 107 -9.86 -14.59 -0.49
CA ARG A 107 -10.45 -14.69 0.85
C ARG A 107 -11.83 -14.02 0.93
N PHE A 108 -12.03 -12.92 0.21
CA PHE A 108 -13.33 -12.25 0.14
C PHE A 108 -14.37 -13.13 -0.57
N ALA A 109 -13.97 -13.82 -1.63
CA ALA A 109 -14.80 -14.77 -2.36
C ALA A 109 -15.16 -16.01 -1.52
N GLU A 110 -14.15 -16.59 -0.86
CA GLU A 110 -14.29 -17.72 0.09
C GLU A 110 -15.28 -17.39 1.21
N LYS A 111 -15.15 -16.23 1.86
CA LYS A 111 -16.07 -15.79 2.92
C LYS A 111 -17.52 -15.62 2.46
N ARG A 112 -17.74 -15.40 1.17
CA ARG A 112 -19.06 -15.28 0.54
C ARG A 112 -19.54 -16.59 -0.06
N LYS A 113 -18.79 -17.68 0.12
CA LYS A 113 -19.06 -19.02 -0.41
C LYS A 113 -19.19 -19.06 -1.92
N TRP A 114 -18.47 -18.16 -2.63
CA TRP A 114 -18.41 -18.20 -4.10
C TRP A 114 -17.39 -19.22 -4.62
N ILE A 115 -16.44 -19.59 -3.76
CA ILE A 115 -15.45 -20.64 -3.93
C ILE A 115 -15.36 -21.41 -2.61
N GLU A 116 -14.99 -22.68 -2.67
CA GLU A 116 -14.90 -23.56 -1.49
C GLU A 116 -13.70 -23.20 -0.60
N ASP A 117 -12.54 -22.99 -1.22
CA ASP A 117 -11.27 -22.66 -0.57
C ASP A 117 -10.53 -21.54 -1.31
N ASN A 118 -9.48 -21.01 -0.68
CA ASN A 118 -8.65 -19.95 -1.23
C ASN A 118 -7.32 -20.50 -1.81
N PRO A 119 -7.25 -20.76 -3.13
CA PRO A 119 -6.05 -21.32 -3.76
C PRO A 119 -4.86 -20.35 -3.75
N ALA A 120 -5.09 -19.04 -3.59
CA ALA A 120 -4.00 -18.05 -3.59
C ALA A 120 -3.10 -18.13 -2.34
N ILE A 121 -3.51 -18.85 -1.29
CA ILE A 121 -2.70 -19.07 -0.09
C ILE A 121 -1.45 -19.89 -0.43
N GLU A 122 -1.58 -20.88 -1.31
CA GLU A 122 -0.49 -21.79 -1.72
C GLU A 122 0.56 -21.14 -2.62
N LEU A 123 0.28 -19.95 -3.19
CA LEU A 123 1.23 -19.20 -4.01
C LEU A 123 2.40 -18.69 -3.16
N LYS A 124 3.56 -19.34 -3.25
CA LYS A 124 4.77 -18.97 -2.50
C LYS A 124 5.39 -17.67 -2.99
N ALA A 125 6.14 -17.00 -2.11
CA ALA A 125 6.88 -15.79 -2.47
C ALA A 125 8.11 -16.18 -3.29
N PRO A 126 8.51 -15.38 -4.30
CA PRO A 126 9.92 -15.39 -4.67
C PRO A 126 10.74 -15.06 -3.42
N LYS A 127 11.82 -15.80 -3.20
CA LYS A 127 12.77 -15.52 -2.11
C LYS A 127 13.57 -14.27 -2.49
N VAL A 128 13.01 -13.10 -2.25
CA VAL A 128 13.77 -11.85 -2.33
C VAL A 128 14.41 -11.63 -0.96
N PRO A 129 15.75 -11.58 -0.85
CA PRO A 129 16.37 -11.20 0.41
C PRO A 129 15.94 -9.78 0.75
N ASP A 130 15.31 -9.59 1.90
CA ASP A 130 15.06 -8.28 2.46
C ASP A 130 16.42 -7.58 2.62
N LYS A 131 16.67 -6.56 1.81
CA LYS A 131 17.84 -5.69 1.95
C LYS A 131 17.37 -4.44 2.72
N PRO A 132 17.45 -4.43 4.07
CA PRO A 132 17.10 -3.24 4.82
C PRO A 132 17.97 -2.07 4.37
N THR A 133 17.40 -0.88 4.36
CA THR A 133 18.20 0.33 4.17
C THR A 133 19.05 0.56 5.42
N MET A 134 20.30 0.97 5.24
CA MET A 134 21.18 1.33 6.34
C MET A 134 21.13 2.85 6.56
N PRO A 135 21.31 3.34 7.80
CA PRO A 135 21.51 4.76 8.07
C PRO A 135 22.52 5.42 7.12
N PHE A 136 22.33 6.70 6.84
CA PHE A 136 23.41 7.51 6.27
C PHE A 136 24.59 7.60 7.24
N LYS A 137 25.80 7.45 6.71
CA LYS A 137 27.02 7.79 7.41
C LYS A 137 27.13 9.30 7.55
N ARG A 138 27.93 9.76 8.51
CA ARG A 138 28.16 11.19 8.75
C ARG A 138 28.69 11.91 7.50
N GLU A 139 29.61 11.28 6.77
CA GLU A 139 30.19 11.83 5.53
C GLU A 139 29.13 11.92 4.42
N GLU A 140 28.19 10.98 4.36
CA GLU A 140 27.07 11.05 3.40
C GLU A 140 26.15 12.22 3.73
N ILE A 141 25.83 12.45 5.01
CA ILE A 141 25.01 13.60 5.42
C ILE A 141 25.68 14.92 5.06
N ILE A 142 26.98 15.06 5.32
CA ILE A 142 27.76 16.26 4.95
C ILE A 142 27.64 16.52 3.45
N ARG A 143 27.92 15.50 2.61
CA ARG A 143 27.80 15.63 1.15
C ARG A 143 26.38 15.98 0.69
N ILE A 144 25.35 15.45 1.35
CA ILE A 144 23.95 15.78 1.04
C ILE A 144 23.65 17.25 1.33
N VAL A 145 24.14 17.78 2.44
CA VAL A 145 23.95 19.19 2.80
C VAL A 145 24.74 20.09 1.85
N ASP A 146 26.00 19.75 1.55
CA ASP A 146 26.84 20.51 0.62
C ASP A 146 26.27 20.52 -0.81
N ALA A 147 25.63 19.41 -1.22
CA ALA A 147 24.99 19.29 -2.52
C ALA A 147 23.78 20.23 -2.72
N LEU A 148 23.28 20.89 -1.67
CA LEU A 148 22.21 21.88 -1.80
C LEU A 148 22.68 23.13 -2.57
N GLU A 149 23.97 23.49 -2.49
CA GLU A 149 24.51 24.63 -3.25
C GLU A 149 24.50 24.38 -4.77
N PRO A 150 25.11 23.30 -5.31
CA PRO A 150 25.01 22.99 -6.74
C PRO A 150 23.58 22.68 -7.17
N TYR A 151 22.75 22.08 -6.30
CA TYR A 151 21.32 21.93 -6.57
C TYR A 151 20.63 23.30 -6.78
N GLY A 152 20.95 24.29 -5.94
CA GLY A 152 20.44 25.66 -6.05
C GLY A 152 20.86 26.35 -7.34
N LYS A 153 22.09 26.15 -7.80
CA LYS A 153 22.56 26.65 -9.11
C LYS A 153 21.74 26.05 -10.27
N SER A 154 21.26 24.81 -10.13
CA SER A 154 20.54 24.09 -11.19
C SER A 154 19.01 24.20 -11.13
N ALA A 155 18.43 24.33 -9.93
CA ALA A 155 16.98 24.33 -9.71
C ALA A 155 16.45 25.64 -9.10
N GLY A 156 17.32 26.61 -8.83
CA GLY A 156 17.02 27.90 -8.23
C GLY A 156 17.16 27.92 -6.70
N VAL A 157 17.65 29.04 -6.17
CA VAL A 157 17.95 29.25 -4.74
C VAL A 157 16.73 28.99 -3.85
N ARG A 158 15.54 29.47 -4.24
CA ARG A 158 14.29 29.24 -3.49
C ARG A 158 13.95 27.76 -3.36
N ASN A 159 14.19 26.96 -4.40
CA ASN A 159 13.95 25.51 -4.36
C ASN A 159 14.98 24.79 -3.49
N ALA A 160 16.24 25.23 -3.50
CA ALA A 160 17.27 24.70 -2.62
C ALA A 160 16.97 24.98 -1.14
N GLN A 161 16.51 26.19 -0.79
CA GLN A 161 16.08 26.53 0.56
C GLN A 161 14.94 25.62 1.04
N ARG A 162 13.93 25.40 0.20
CA ARG A 162 12.84 24.46 0.50
C ARG A 162 13.34 23.03 0.70
N LEU A 163 14.27 22.58 -0.15
CA LEU A 163 14.84 21.25 -0.06
C LEU A 163 15.72 21.08 1.18
N ARG A 164 16.49 22.11 1.56
CA ARG A 164 17.27 22.16 2.80
C ARG A 164 16.37 21.93 4.01
N ALA A 165 15.30 22.72 4.13
CA ALA A 165 14.35 22.57 5.22
C ALA A 165 13.72 21.17 5.25
N PHE A 166 13.38 20.62 4.08
CA PHE A 166 12.82 19.28 3.98
C PHE A 166 13.79 18.17 4.42
N VAL A 167 15.06 18.26 4.01
CA VAL A 167 16.12 17.31 4.39
C VAL A 167 16.37 17.36 5.90
N LEU A 168 16.50 18.56 6.47
CA LEU A 168 16.71 18.75 7.90
C LEU A 168 15.53 18.22 8.72
N LEU A 169 14.31 18.50 8.28
CA LEU A 169 13.11 17.95 8.91
C LEU A 169 13.14 16.42 8.92
N LEU A 170 13.40 15.77 7.79
CA LEU A 170 13.46 14.30 7.72
C LEU A 170 14.54 13.72 8.64
N ARG A 171 15.71 14.37 8.67
CA ARG A 171 16.87 13.93 9.45
C ARG A 171 16.67 14.02 10.96
N TYR A 172 15.93 15.02 11.43
CA TYR A 172 15.80 15.31 12.87
C TYR A 172 14.42 15.04 13.46
N SER A 173 13.45 14.56 12.66
CA SER A 173 12.12 14.20 13.17
C SER A 173 11.73 12.74 13.02
N GLY A 174 12.47 11.98 12.19
CA GLY A 174 12.11 10.60 11.86
C GLY A 174 10.77 10.45 11.11
N LEU A 175 10.17 11.55 10.64
CA LEU A 175 8.91 11.50 9.89
C LEU A 175 9.07 10.68 8.60
N ARG A 176 8.01 9.94 8.23
CA ARG A 176 7.97 9.36 6.89
C ARG A 176 7.83 10.50 5.89
N ILE A 177 8.42 10.32 4.70
CA ILE A 177 8.36 11.36 3.66
C ILE A 177 6.93 11.84 3.37
N GLY A 178 5.93 10.94 3.39
CA GLY A 178 4.53 11.30 3.17
C GLY A 178 3.94 12.19 4.27
N ASP A 179 4.35 11.98 5.52
CA ASP A 179 3.93 12.80 6.67
C ASP A 179 4.63 14.15 6.62
N ALA A 180 5.94 14.17 6.31
CA ALA A 180 6.72 15.39 6.15
C ALA A 180 6.20 16.26 4.99
N THR A 181 5.82 15.65 3.86
CA THR A 181 5.21 16.37 2.72
C THR A 181 3.92 17.10 3.12
N GLN A 182 3.11 16.50 4.00
CA GLN A 182 1.84 17.05 4.48
C GLN A 182 1.97 17.77 5.82
N LEU A 183 3.17 18.17 6.22
CA LEU A 183 3.37 18.80 7.52
C LEU A 183 2.64 20.15 7.58
N GLU A 184 1.62 20.23 8.43
CA GLU A 184 0.92 21.47 8.73
C GLU A 184 1.76 22.39 9.61
N ILE A 185 1.70 23.69 9.35
CA ILE A 185 2.47 24.70 10.09
C ILE A 185 2.14 24.68 11.59
N LYS A 186 0.85 24.54 11.93
CA LYS A 186 0.37 24.48 13.32
C LYS A 186 0.90 23.29 14.13
N ARG A 187 1.52 22.29 13.50
CA ARG A 187 2.11 21.13 14.20
C ARG A 187 3.48 21.44 14.78
N LEU A 188 4.09 22.56 14.42
CA LEU A 188 5.33 23.04 15.01
C LEU A 188 5.01 24.19 15.98
N ASN A 189 5.36 24.03 17.25
CA ASN A 189 5.26 25.07 18.26
C ASN A 189 6.64 25.28 18.90
N GLY A 190 7.28 26.41 18.57
CA GLY A 190 8.70 26.59 18.82
C GLY A 190 9.50 25.46 18.16
N ASN A 191 10.24 24.70 18.97
CA ASN A 191 11.00 23.53 18.52
C ASN A 191 10.28 22.19 18.75
N LYS A 192 9.02 22.20 19.20
CA LYS A 192 8.23 20.98 19.46
C LYS A 192 7.37 20.65 18.25
N LEU A 193 7.71 19.56 17.59
CA LEU A 193 6.99 19.01 16.44
C LEU A 193 6.01 17.92 16.89
N LEU A 194 4.72 18.13 16.63
CA LEU A 194 3.68 17.14 16.91
C LEU A 194 3.67 16.03 15.84
N LEU A 195 4.09 14.81 16.22
CA LEU A 195 4.16 13.66 15.31
C LEU A 195 2.77 13.04 15.10
N HIS A 196 2.15 12.59 16.18
CA HIS A 196 0.81 11.98 16.16
C HIS A 196 0.19 12.00 17.56
N THR A 197 -1.14 11.93 17.61
CA THR A 197 -1.90 11.61 18.81
C THR A 197 -2.03 10.08 18.88
N GLN A 198 -1.60 9.45 19.98
CA GLN A 198 -1.81 8.02 20.15
C GLN A 198 -3.31 7.69 20.25
N LYS A 199 -3.68 6.41 20.15
CA LYS A 199 -5.06 5.95 20.34
C LYS A 199 -5.68 6.39 21.67
N THR A 200 -4.84 6.69 22.67
CA THR A 200 -5.20 7.20 23.99
C THR A 200 -5.39 8.73 24.03
N GLY A 201 -5.25 9.44 22.91
CA GLY A 201 -5.38 10.89 22.82
C GLY A 201 -4.14 11.68 23.25
N VAL A 202 -3.11 11.02 23.79
CA VAL A 202 -1.88 11.68 24.23
C VAL A 202 -1.03 12.11 23.02
N PRO A 203 -0.70 13.41 22.88
CA PRO A 203 0.16 13.89 21.81
C PRO A 203 1.62 13.48 22.01
N VAL A 204 2.24 12.94 20.98
CA VAL A 204 3.68 12.64 20.95
C VAL A 204 4.40 13.75 20.22
N TYR A 205 5.31 14.42 20.94
CA TYR A 205 6.16 15.47 20.39
C TYR A 205 7.58 14.96 20.15
N CYS A 206 8.20 15.50 19.10
CA CYS A 206 9.63 15.40 18.84
C CYS A 206 10.22 16.81 18.97
N VAL A 207 11.25 16.97 19.80
CA VAL A 207 11.99 18.22 19.87
C VAL A 207 13.00 18.22 18.74
N VAL A 208 12.87 19.15 17.80
CA VAL A 208 13.82 19.33 16.69
C VAL A 208 14.85 20.39 17.05
N PRO A 209 16.08 20.33 16.54
CA PRO A 209 17.06 21.39 16.75
C PRO A 209 16.61 22.73 16.17
N ASP A 210 17.07 23.85 16.76
CA ASP A 210 16.67 25.20 16.35
C ASP A 210 17.03 25.49 14.87
N MET A 211 18.17 24.97 14.39
CA MET A 211 18.56 25.05 12.98
C MET A 211 17.52 24.47 12.00
N VAL A 212 16.66 23.56 12.47
CA VAL A 212 15.55 22.99 11.68
C VAL A 212 14.38 23.96 11.64
N VAL A 213 14.05 24.58 12.79
CA VAL A 213 13.00 25.60 12.90
C VAL A 213 13.34 26.79 12.02
N GLU A 214 14.55 27.33 12.14
CA GLU A 214 15.06 28.43 11.31
C GLU A 214 14.97 28.10 9.82
N ALA A 215 15.35 26.88 9.43
CA ALA A 215 15.26 26.44 8.05
C ALA A 215 13.81 26.37 7.55
N LEU A 216 12.88 25.89 8.36
CA LEU A 216 11.46 25.79 8.04
C LEU A 216 10.80 27.17 7.91
N GLU A 217 11.18 28.12 8.77
CA GLU A 217 10.66 29.48 8.75
C GLU A 217 11.18 30.26 7.54
N ALA A 218 12.47 30.15 7.24
CA ALA A 218 13.12 30.82 6.10
C ALA A 218 12.74 30.22 4.74
N ALA A 219 12.29 28.97 4.70
CA ALA A 219 11.94 28.29 3.45
C ALA A 219 10.71 28.95 2.78
N PRO A 220 10.79 29.29 1.47
CA PRO A 220 9.64 29.80 0.74
C PRO A 220 8.48 28.79 0.73
N ARG A 221 7.30 29.25 1.16
CA ARG A 221 6.08 28.45 1.20
C ARG A 221 5.16 28.78 0.03
N SER A 222 4.35 27.80 -0.36
CA SER A 222 3.31 27.93 -1.39
C SER A 222 1.91 27.76 -0.81
N SER A 223 1.80 27.68 0.52
CA SER A 223 0.58 27.47 1.28
C SER A 223 0.74 28.08 2.66
N ASP A 224 -0.33 28.67 3.18
CA ASP A 224 -0.41 29.17 4.56
C ASP A 224 -0.69 28.05 5.58
N ARG A 225 -1.08 26.87 5.09
CA ARG A 225 -1.42 25.71 5.94
C ARG A 225 -0.26 24.72 6.06
N TYR A 226 0.47 24.47 4.98
CA TYR A 226 1.49 23.42 4.92
C TYR A 226 2.88 23.99 4.55
N PHE A 227 3.93 23.41 5.13
CA PHE A 227 5.30 23.79 4.77
C PHE A 227 5.69 23.39 3.34
N PHE A 228 5.26 22.20 2.89
CA PHE A 228 5.83 21.54 1.72
C PHE A 228 4.81 21.14 0.64
N TRP A 229 3.54 21.47 0.81
CA TRP A 229 2.46 21.09 -0.10
C TRP A 229 1.45 22.25 -0.25
N THR A 230 0.74 22.31 -1.37
CA THR A 230 -0.29 23.34 -1.59
C THR A 230 -1.63 22.96 -0.96
N GLY A 231 -1.88 21.66 -0.76
CA GLY A 231 -3.19 21.13 -0.35
C GLY A 231 -4.12 20.79 -1.52
N GLU A 232 -3.78 21.18 -2.74
CA GLU A 232 -4.67 21.09 -3.91
C GLU A 232 -4.49 19.79 -4.72
N SER A 233 -3.28 19.23 -4.73
CA SER A 233 -2.92 18.03 -5.50
C SER A 233 -2.99 16.78 -4.63
N THR A 234 -3.15 15.58 -5.20
CA THR A 234 -3.14 14.36 -4.37
C THR A 234 -1.84 14.23 -3.55
N VAL A 235 -1.96 13.67 -2.34
CA VAL A 235 -0.81 13.35 -1.48
C VAL A 235 0.22 12.48 -2.21
N HIS A 236 -0.25 11.54 -3.03
CA HIS A 236 0.61 10.67 -3.82
C HIS A 236 1.47 11.48 -4.80
N SER A 237 0.85 12.39 -5.56
CA SER A 237 1.56 13.27 -6.49
C SER A 237 2.55 14.20 -5.78
N ALA A 238 2.14 14.78 -4.64
CA ALA A 238 3.00 15.66 -3.85
C ALA A 238 4.24 14.91 -3.31
N LYS A 239 4.03 13.72 -2.73
CA LYS A 239 5.11 12.84 -2.27
C LYS A 239 6.06 12.49 -3.42
N GLY A 240 5.53 12.12 -4.59
CA GLY A 240 6.34 11.78 -5.77
C GLY A 240 7.26 12.92 -6.19
N LYS A 241 6.77 14.17 -6.22
CA LYS A 241 7.59 15.35 -6.51
C LYS A 241 8.76 15.51 -5.53
N TRP A 242 8.52 15.30 -4.22
CA TRP A 242 9.58 15.37 -3.22
C TRP A 242 10.57 14.21 -3.31
N GLN A 243 10.12 13.00 -3.65
CA GLN A 243 11.01 11.87 -3.93
C GLN A 243 11.96 12.19 -5.08
N HIS A 244 11.46 12.73 -6.20
CA HIS A 244 12.30 13.12 -7.33
C HIS A 244 13.31 14.22 -6.98
N ARG A 245 12.91 15.21 -6.15
CA ARG A 245 13.83 16.25 -5.68
C ARG A 245 14.96 15.67 -4.82
N LEU A 246 14.63 14.76 -3.91
CA LEU A 246 15.62 14.08 -3.07
C LEU A 246 16.54 13.18 -3.89
N GLN A 247 16.01 12.44 -4.86
CA GLN A 247 16.82 11.62 -5.77
C GLN A 247 17.85 12.47 -6.50
N ARG A 248 17.42 13.59 -7.10
CA ARG A 248 18.34 14.53 -7.76
C ARG A 248 19.38 15.10 -6.79
N LEU A 249 19.01 15.39 -5.54
CA LEU A 249 19.97 15.82 -4.53
C LEU A 249 21.00 14.73 -4.20
N PHE A 250 20.58 13.47 -4.08
CA PHE A 250 21.50 12.35 -3.84
C PHE A 250 22.46 12.12 -5.01
N GLU A 251 22.02 12.37 -6.24
CA GLU A 251 22.88 12.38 -7.42
C GLU A 251 23.96 13.48 -7.33
N PHE A 252 23.58 14.72 -6.98
CA PHE A 252 24.55 15.80 -6.73
C PHE A 252 25.51 15.46 -5.59
N ALA A 253 25.01 14.84 -4.52
CA ALA A 253 25.79 14.43 -3.35
C ALA A 253 26.69 13.21 -3.60
N LYS A 254 26.56 12.55 -4.76
CA LYS A 254 27.23 11.28 -5.10
C LYS A 254 27.02 10.21 -4.02
N VAL A 255 25.77 10.08 -3.56
CA VAL A 255 25.35 9.07 -2.57
C VAL A 255 24.58 7.97 -3.30
N PRO A 256 25.26 6.91 -3.80
CA PRO A 256 24.59 5.82 -4.50
C PRO A 256 23.62 5.10 -3.55
N GLY A 257 22.42 4.79 -4.05
CA GLY A 257 21.37 4.21 -3.22
C GLY A 257 20.83 5.17 -2.14
N GLY A 258 21.05 6.48 -2.29
CA GLY A 258 20.39 7.49 -1.46
C GLY A 258 18.88 7.34 -1.52
N HIS A 259 18.26 7.13 -0.37
CA HIS A 259 16.82 6.92 -0.27
C HIS A 259 16.26 7.69 0.93
N PRO A 260 15.09 8.35 0.84
CA PRO A 260 14.55 9.15 1.93
C PRO A 260 14.35 8.37 3.25
N HIS A 261 14.13 7.05 3.17
CA HIS A 261 13.99 6.20 4.36
C HIS A 261 15.27 6.17 5.21
N ARG A 262 16.45 6.31 4.60
CA ARG A 262 17.73 6.31 5.30
C ARG A 262 17.88 7.46 6.28
N PHE A 263 17.19 8.60 6.06
CA PHE A 263 17.17 9.70 7.05
C PHE A 263 16.47 9.30 8.35
N ARG A 264 15.41 8.50 8.23
CA ARG A 264 14.68 7.96 9.37
C ARG A 264 15.52 6.91 10.09
N ASP A 265 16.23 6.06 9.34
CA ASP A 265 17.16 5.09 9.91
C ASP A 265 18.28 5.81 10.68
N THR A 266 18.84 6.89 10.13
CA THR A 266 19.82 7.74 10.82
C THR A 266 19.26 8.39 12.08
N PHE A 267 18.03 8.91 12.04
CA PHE A 267 17.39 9.47 13.23
C PHE A 267 17.16 8.44 14.34
N ALA A 268 16.97 7.16 14.00
CA ALA A 268 16.69 6.12 14.99
C ALA A 268 17.94 5.64 15.75
N VAL A 269 19.14 5.90 15.22
CA VAL A 269 20.42 5.41 15.78
C VAL A 269 21.28 6.52 16.40
N GLU A 270 20.83 7.77 16.34
CA GLU A 270 21.49 8.95 16.90
C GLU A 270 20.56 9.69 17.86
#